data_AF-A0A2N6DYF6-F1
#
_entry.id   AF-A0A2N6DYF6-F1
#
_cell.length_a   1.000
_cell.length_b   1.000
_cell.length_c   1.000
_cell.angle_alpha   90.00
_cell.angle_beta   90.00
_cell.angle_gamma   90.00
#
_symmetry.space_group_name_H-M   'P 1'
#
loop_
_entity.id
_entity.type
_entity.pdbx_description
1 polymer ?
#
loop_
_entity_poly.entity_id
_entity_poly.type
_entity_poly.pdbx_seq_one_letter_code
_entity_poly.pdbx_strand_id
1 'polypeptide(L)'
;MTFENYLLLLLGMGSVTYLPRLLPLLFLSQRELPRWLVDWLELIPVAILAALLAPSLVIEGDSGRLDLLRTEFWIAIPTLLFAWKTRSLGGSVLLGMMLFWLFG
;
A
#
# COMPACT_ATOMS: atom_id res chain seq x y z
N MET A 1 -25.63 19.13 9.92
CA MET A 1 -24.62 19.74 9.03
C MET A 1 -25.36 20.47 7.92
N THR A 2 -25.30 21.80 7.89
CA THR A 2 -25.97 22.65 6.89
C THR A 2 -25.28 22.57 5.52
N PHE A 3 -26.01 22.86 4.44
CA PHE A 3 -25.50 22.82 3.06
C PHE A 3 -24.24 23.69 2.84
N GLU A 4 -24.17 24.84 3.51
CA GLU A 4 -23.01 25.73 3.49
C GLU A 4 -21.75 25.05 4.04
N ASN A 5 -21.88 24.25 5.10
CA ASN A 5 -20.76 23.49 5.66
C ASN A 5 -20.26 22.42 4.68
N TYR A 6 -21.15 21.80 3.90
CA TYR A 6 -20.75 20.84 2.86
C TYR A 6 -19.98 21.52 1.73
N LEU A 7 -20.42 22.69 1.26
CA LEU A 7 -19.70 23.46 0.24
C LEU A 7 -18.33 23.92 0.72
N LEU A 8 -18.23 24.42 1.96
CA LEU A 8 -16.96 24.80 2.57
C LEU A 8 -16.02 23.60 2.76
N LEU A 9 -16.54 22.45 3.19
CA LEU A 9 -15.74 21.21 3.30
C LEU A 9 -15.24 20.73 1.94
N LEU A 10 -16.09 20.75 0.92
CA LEU A 10 -15.71 20.33 -0.43
C LEU A 10 -14.62 21.25 -1.02
N LEU A 11 -14.80 22.57 -0.90
CA LEU A 11 -13.82 23.56 -1.34
C LEU A 11 -12.52 23.48 -0.52
N GLY A 12 -12.63 23.28 0.80
CA GLY A 12 -11.48 23.11 1.69
C GLY A 12 -10.67 21.85 1.36
N MET A 13 -11.32 20.68 1.28
CA MET A 13 -10.66 19.42 0.92
C MET A 13 -10.11 19.47 -0.50
N GLY A 14 -10.86 20.05 -1.45
CA GLY A 14 -10.41 20.25 -2.82
C GLY A 14 -9.14 21.10 -2.88
N SER A 15 -9.13 22.25 -2.21
CA SER A 15 -7.95 23.13 -2.15
C SER A 15 -6.75 22.41 -1.55
N VAL A 16 -6.91 21.78 -0.39
CA VAL A 16 -5.81 21.09 0.30
C VAL A 16 -5.32 19.84 -0.43
N THR A 17 -6.14 19.19 -1.26
CA THR A 17 -5.71 18.03 -2.07
C THR A 17 -5.05 18.47 -3.38
N TYR A 18 -5.60 19.50 -4.02
CA TYR A 18 -5.19 19.93 -5.35
C TYR A 18 -3.96 20.85 -5.30
N LEU A 19 -3.83 21.73 -4.31
CA LEU A 19 -2.64 22.58 -4.14
C LEU A 19 -1.33 21.78 -4.04
N PRO A 20 -1.17 20.81 -3.11
CA PRO A 20 0.06 20.05 -2.98
C PRO A 20 0.28 19.06 -4.12
N ARG A 21 -0.70 18.85 -5.01
CA ARG A 21 -0.54 18.04 -6.23
C ARG A 21 -0.15 18.90 -7.44
N LEU A 22 -0.75 20.09 -7.57
CA LEU A 22 -0.40 21.09 -8.56
C LEU A 22 0.97 21.70 -8.33
N LEU A 23 1.36 21.93 -7.07
CA LEU A 23 2.69 22.46 -6.73
C LEU A 23 3.81 21.61 -7.33
N PRO A 24 3.92 20.30 -7.03
CA PRO A 24 4.94 19.46 -7.63
C PRO A 24 4.75 19.35 -9.14
N LEU A 25 3.54 19.25 -9.67
CA LEU A 25 3.34 19.21 -11.12
C LEU A 25 3.82 20.48 -11.82
N LEU A 26 3.54 21.67 -11.32
CA LEU A 26 3.97 22.95 -11.91
C LEU A 26 5.46 23.21 -11.70
N PHE A 27 5.99 22.87 -10.52
CA PHE A 27 7.40 23.07 -10.19
C PHE A 27 8.32 22.08 -10.92
N LEU A 28 7.83 20.85 -11.16
CA LEU A 28 8.54 19.81 -11.90
C LEU A 28 8.24 19.84 -13.42
N SER A 29 7.13 20.42 -13.87
CA SER A 29 6.80 20.51 -15.31
C SER A 29 7.81 21.34 -16.12
N GLN A 30 8.63 22.19 -15.47
CA GLN A 30 9.68 22.97 -16.14
C GLN A 30 11.10 22.43 -15.91
N ARG A 31 11.26 21.32 -15.20
CA ARG A 31 12.57 20.71 -14.92
C ARG A 31 12.49 19.23 -15.22
N GLU A 32 13.32 18.73 -16.14
CA GLU A 32 13.48 17.29 -16.31
C GLU A 32 13.87 16.68 -14.96
N LEU A 33 12.95 15.91 -14.39
CA LEU A 33 13.19 15.17 -13.17
C LEU A 33 14.42 14.30 -13.38
N PRO A 34 15.43 14.38 -12.51
CA PRO A 34 16.60 13.54 -12.67
C PRO A 34 16.15 12.08 -12.54
N ARG A 35 16.57 11.23 -13.48
CA ARG A 35 16.08 9.86 -13.64
C ARG A 35 16.04 9.06 -12.32
N TRP A 36 17.07 9.24 -11.47
CA TRP A 36 17.15 8.59 -10.15
C TRP A 36 15.97 8.90 -9.23
N LEU A 37 15.40 10.12 -9.30
CA LEU A 37 14.27 10.52 -8.45
C LEU A 37 12.97 9.91 -8.95
N VAL A 38 12.78 9.80 -10.27
CA VAL A 38 11.62 9.13 -10.87
C VAL A 38 11.61 7.65 -10.49
N ASP A 39 12.75 6.98 -10.66
CA ASP A 39 12.91 5.57 -10.29
C ASP A 39 12.65 5.37 -8.78
N TRP A 40 13.10 6.30 -7.93
CA TRP A 40 12.84 6.24 -6.49
C TRP A 40 11.37 6.48 -6.13
N LEU A 41 10.71 7.44 -6.78
CA LEU A 41 9.27 7.71 -6.59
C LEU A 41 8.40 6.52 -7.00
N GLU A 42 8.78 5.78 -8.06
CA GLU A 42 8.07 4.57 -8.49
C GLU A 42 8.15 3.44 -7.45
N LEU A 43 9.18 3.42 -6.61
CA LEU A 43 9.33 2.44 -5.53
C LEU A 43 8.48 2.77 -4.30
N ILE A 44 8.06 4.02 -4.10
CA ILE A 44 7.28 4.45 -2.93
C ILE A 44 5.98 3.65 -2.78
N PRO A 45 5.12 3.51 -3.81
CA PRO A 45 3.88 2.74 -3.69
C PRO A 45 4.12 1.29 -3.27
N VAL A 46 5.10 0.62 -3.89
CA VAL A 46 5.43 -0.79 -3.60
C VAL A 46 5.97 -0.92 -2.16
N ALA A 47 6.82 0.01 -1.72
CA ALA A 47 7.36 0.03 -0.37
C ALA A 47 6.27 0.25 0.68
N ILE A 48 5.32 1.15 0.41
CA ILE A 48 4.18 1.39 1.31
C ILE A 48 3.30 0.14 1.40
N LEU A 49 2.96 -0.48 0.27
CA LEU A 49 2.16 -1.72 0.27
C LEU A 49 2.87 -2.85 1.04
N ALA A 50 4.18 -3.00 0.85
CA ALA A 50 4.98 -3.99 1.58
C ALA A 50 5.03 -3.66 3.09
N ALA A 51 5.21 -2.39 3.45
CA ALA A 51 5.24 -1.93 4.85
C ALA A 51 3.88 -2.01 5.55
N LEU A 52 2.77 -1.97 4.81
CA LEU A 52 1.43 -2.22 5.33
C LEU A 52 1.17 -3.73 5.48
N LEU A 53 1.62 -4.53 4.52
CA LEU A 53 1.43 -5.98 4.53
C LEU A 53 2.29 -6.69 5.59
N ALA A 54 3.57 -6.32 5.72
CA ALA A 54 4.49 -6.96 6.65
C ALA A 54 4.00 -7.01 8.12
N PRO A 55 3.58 -5.89 8.75
CA PRO A 55 3.06 -5.92 10.11
C PRO A 55 1.73 -6.66 10.20
N SER A 56 0.89 -6.62 9.15
CA SER A 56 -0.39 -7.35 9.13
C SER A 56 -0.21 -8.88 9.19
N LEU A 57 0.98 -9.38 8.87
CA LEU A 57 1.32 -10.81 8.92
C LEU A 57 2.08 -11.22 10.18
N VAL A 58 2.70 -10.26 10.88
CA VAL A 58 3.68 -10.52 11.96
C VAL A 58 3.19 -10.04 13.33
N ILE A 59 2.33 -9.02 13.36
CA ILE A 59 1.88 -8.39 14.59
C ILE A 59 0.43 -8.78 14.83
N GLU A 60 0.17 -9.38 16.00
CA GLU A 60 -1.19 -9.66 16.44
C GLU A 60 -1.87 -8.35 16.87
N GLY A 61 -3.08 -8.11 16.35
CA GLY A 61 -3.81 -6.85 16.51
C GLY A 61 -3.78 -6.29 17.93
N ASP A 62 -3.51 -4.97 18.00
CA ASP A 62 -3.48 -4.07 19.18
C ASP A 62 -2.54 -4.44 20.34
N SER A 63 -2.04 -5.67 20.42
CA SER A 63 -1.23 -6.15 21.55
C SER A 63 0.28 -5.97 21.35
N GLY A 64 0.74 -5.63 20.14
CA GLY A 64 2.17 -5.42 19.86
C GLY A 64 3.05 -6.65 20.09
N ARG A 65 2.44 -7.83 20.25
CA ARG A 65 3.15 -9.10 20.45
C ARG A 65 3.44 -9.71 19.10
N LEU A 66 4.69 -10.15 18.93
CA LEU A 66 5.13 -10.92 17.77
C LEU A 66 4.61 -12.35 17.97
N ASP A 67 3.50 -12.69 17.30
CA ASP A 67 3.02 -14.07 17.27
C ASP A 67 3.45 -14.74 15.97
N LEU A 68 4.66 -15.30 16.00
CA LEU A 68 5.25 -16.06 14.89
C LEU A 68 4.60 -17.44 14.71
N LEU A 69 3.66 -17.84 15.58
CA LEU A 69 2.88 -19.08 15.46
C LEU A 69 1.53 -18.88 14.75
N ARG A 70 1.18 -17.66 14.33
CA ARG A 70 -0.04 -17.44 13.55
C ARG A 70 -0.01 -18.21 12.23
N THR A 71 -1.13 -18.85 11.94
CA THR A 71 -1.36 -19.56 10.67
C THR A 71 -1.08 -18.63 9.48
N GLU A 72 -1.39 -17.34 9.59
CA GLU A 72 -1.16 -16.33 8.56
C GLU A 72 0.32 -16.13 8.22
N PHE A 73 1.23 -16.21 9.21
CA PHE A 73 2.67 -16.15 8.97
C PHE A 73 3.17 -17.41 8.23
N TRP A 74 2.66 -18.58 8.61
CA TRP A 74 2.98 -19.85 7.93
C TRP A 74 2.40 -19.93 6.51
N ILE A 75 1.28 -19.27 6.22
CA ILE A 75 0.70 -19.14 4.87
C ILE A 75 1.45 -18.09 4.03
N ALA A 76 2.00 -17.05 4.66
CA ALA A 76 2.77 -16.01 3.97
C ALA A 76 4.05 -16.56 3.32
N ILE A 77 4.75 -17.50 3.96
CA ILE A 77 5.99 -18.08 3.43
C ILE A 77 5.78 -18.81 2.07
N PRO A 78 4.86 -19.80 1.94
CA PRO A 78 4.64 -20.49 0.68
C PRO A 78 4.01 -19.59 -0.39
N THR A 79 3.16 -18.63 -0.01
CA THR A 79 2.58 -17.66 -0.96
C THR A 79 3.63 -16.69 -1.51
N LEU A 80 4.54 -16.21 -0.67
CA LEU A 80 5.69 -15.39 -1.08
C LEU A 80 6.61 -16.17 -2.03
N LEU A 81 6.91 -17.42 -1.69
CA LEU A 81 7.77 -18.28 -2.51
C LEU A 81 7.16 -18.55 -3.89
N PHE A 82 5.84 -18.75 -3.95
CA PHE A 82 5.11 -18.89 -5.20
C PHE A 82 5.05 -17.59 -6.00
N ALA A 83 4.82 -16.45 -5.33
CA ALA A 83 4.82 -15.13 -5.97
C ALA A 83 6.16 -14.83 -6.64
N TRP A 84 7.27 -15.14 -5.96
CA TRP A 84 8.61 -14.93 -6.49
C TRP A 84 8.90 -15.79 -7.72
N LYS A 85 8.43 -17.05 -7.73
CA LYS A 85 8.63 -17.97 -8.84
C LYS A 85 7.76 -17.64 -10.06
N THR A 86 6.50 -17.27 -9.85
CA THR A 86 5.51 -17.18 -10.93
C THR A 86 5.45 -15.78 -11.55
N ARG A 87 6.00 -14.74 -10.89
CA ARG A 87 5.91 -13.31 -11.32
C ARG A 87 4.49 -12.86 -11.69
N SER A 88 3.46 -13.59 -11.26
CA SER A 88 2.06 -13.38 -11.58
C SER A 88 1.31 -13.00 -10.30
N LEU A 89 0.83 -11.76 -10.26
CA LEU A 89 0.01 -11.22 -9.16
C LEU A 89 -1.28 -12.03 -8.96
N GLY A 90 -1.91 -12.50 -10.04
CA GLY A 90 -3.14 -13.30 -9.93
C GLY A 90 -2.90 -14.67 -9.30
N GLY A 91 -1.78 -15.31 -9.63
CA GLY A 91 -1.42 -16.63 -9.10
C GLY A 91 -1.12 -16.59 -7.60
N SER A 92 -0.45 -15.54 -7.12
CA SER A 92 -0.16 -15.40 -5.68
C SER A 92 -1.42 -15.12 -4.86
N VAL A 93 -2.36 -14.31 -5.39
CA VAL A 93 -3.65 -14.05 -4.73
C VAL A 93 -4.48 -15.32 -4.61
N LEU A 94 -4.63 -16.08 -5.70
CA LEU A 94 -5.42 -17.32 -5.69
C LEU A 94 -4.86 -18.36 -4.72
N LEU A 95 -3.55 -18.58 -4.72
CA LEU A 95 -2.92 -19.50 -3.77
C LEU A 95 -3.03 -19.03 -2.33
N GLY A 96 -2.87 -17.72 -2.08
CA GLY A 96 -3.06 -17.14 -0.75
C GLY A 96 -4.49 -17.33 -0.25
N MET A 97 -5.49 -17.08 -1.09
CA MET A 97 -6.89 -17.31 -0.74
C MET A 97 -7.18 -18.80 -0.48
N MET A 98 -6.64 -19.71 -1.29
CA MET A 98 -6.81 -21.16 -1.09
C MET A 98 -6.16 -21.64 0.21
N LEU A 99 -4.94 -21.20 0.51
CA LEU A 99 -4.23 -21.55 1.73
C LEU A 99 -4.92 -20.96 2.97
N PHE A 100 -5.38 -19.70 2.89
CA PHE A 100 -6.15 -19.09 3.98
C PHE A 100 -7.44 -19.87 4.25
N TRP A 101 -8.17 -20.27 3.21
CA TRP A 101 -9.40 -21.06 3.38
C TRP A 101 -9.17 -22.47 3.95
N LEU A 102 -8.00 -23.08 3.69
CA LEU A 102 -7.66 -24.42 4.19
C LEU A 102 -7.18 -24.43 5.65
N PHE A 103 -6.61 -23.33 6.13
CA PHE A 103 -5.90 -23.28 7.41
C PHE A 103 -6.39 -22.20 8.39
N GLY A 104 -7.22 -21.25 7.94
CA GLY A 104 -7.87 -20.21 8.76
C GLY A 104 -9.27 -20.60 9.19
#